data_AF-A0A0L7L7Y9-F1
#
_entry.id   AF-A0A0L7L7Y9-F1
#
_cell.length_a   1.000
_cell.length_b   1.000
_cell.length_c   1.000
_cell.angle_alpha   90.00
_cell.angle_beta   90.00
_cell.angle_gamma   90.00
#
_symmetry.space_group_name_H-M   'P 1'
#
loop_
_entity.id
_entity.type
_entity.pdbx_description
1 polymer ?
#
loop_
_entity_poly.entity_id
_entity_poly.type
_entity_poly.pdbx_seq_one_letter_code
_entity_poly.pdbx_strand_id
1 'polypeptide(L)'
;MLEPETNISWGCCDLDRDNADYVTCITCNKNFHSACVVSTSSTPSPSDWICPLCSRKPREGNSDKTPMRSKEKLTSMRTLKRAALQSPNMDAEAVLTRDDVRDVVQDIFSKEMENMFIRFGEKIQTTVTAALAPITKDIQDLQQSMIHVSEQYEDVIISHAQMTEAIKNIQTENTDLRSENQNLSSRLIHLEQNAYGHNVDTPRMSEIQNRNSTKESSQQIGKTIDDAVNEIKYRSRREKNIIITGVPEAQNKNLGERRENDLNEAAKIIQSMNIDCRPPSTLYVLENT
;
A
#
# COMPACT_ATOMS: atom_id res chain seq x y z
N MET A 1 18.23 -5.12 34.72
CA MET A 1 17.25 -4.09 35.12
C MET A 1 16.14 -4.19 34.09
N LEU A 2 14.97 -4.71 34.49
CA LEU A 2 13.80 -4.81 33.63
C LEU A 2 13.21 -3.40 33.53
N GLU A 3 13.10 -2.86 32.32
CA GLU A 3 12.45 -1.58 32.11
C GLU A 3 10.96 -1.69 32.51
N PRO A 4 10.40 -0.67 33.16
CA PRO A 4 8.99 -0.69 33.57
C PRO A 4 8.12 -0.76 32.31
N GLU A 5 7.32 -1.82 32.19
CA GLU A 5 6.32 -1.96 31.14
C GLU A 5 5.34 -0.79 31.23
N THR A 6 5.47 0.18 30.35
CA THR A 6 4.48 1.24 30.19
C THR A 6 3.23 0.60 29.59
N ASN A 7 2.18 0.50 30.39
CA ASN A 7 0.89 -0.04 29.96
C ASN A 7 0.25 0.93 28.94
N ILE A 8 0.41 0.63 27.65
CA ILE A 8 -0.09 1.42 26.53
C ILE A 8 -1.59 1.10 26.36
N SER A 9 -2.46 2.10 26.56
CA SER A 9 -3.90 1.96 26.31
C SER A 9 -4.26 2.36 24.87
N TRP A 10 -4.74 1.39 24.09
CA TRP A 10 -5.12 1.58 22.68
C TRP A 10 -6.55 2.10 22.51
N GLY A 11 -6.76 2.92 21.47
CA GLY A 11 -8.06 3.55 21.15
C GLY A 11 -8.68 3.20 19.80
N CYS A 12 -7.98 2.48 18.91
CA CYS A 12 -8.45 2.18 17.55
C CYS A 12 -8.73 0.70 17.25
N CYS A 13 -7.95 -0.22 17.81
CA CYS A 13 -8.10 -1.66 17.59
C CYS A 13 -7.50 -2.46 18.75
N ASP A 14 -8.01 -3.67 18.98
CA ASP A 14 -7.54 -4.60 20.02
C ASP A 14 -6.31 -5.42 19.56
N LEU A 15 -5.68 -5.03 18.46
CA LEU A 15 -4.52 -5.73 17.92
C LEU A 15 -3.25 -5.10 18.49
N ASP A 16 -2.60 -5.82 19.41
CA ASP A 16 -1.25 -5.51 19.89
C ASP A 16 -0.26 -5.69 18.72
N ARG A 17 -0.04 -4.61 17.95
CA ARG A 17 1.04 -4.52 16.98
C ARG A 17 2.16 -3.70 17.61
N ASP A 18 3.09 -4.41 18.24
CA ASP A 18 4.18 -3.83 19.05
C ASP A 18 5.18 -2.92 18.31
N ASN A 19 5.06 -2.73 16.99
CA ASN A 19 6.07 -2.03 16.19
C ASN A 19 5.50 -0.99 15.19
N ALA A 20 4.26 -0.52 15.38
CA ALA A 20 3.67 0.47 14.48
C ALA A 20 3.79 1.89 15.04
N ASP A 21 4.12 2.86 14.18
CA ASP A 21 4.03 4.28 14.52
C ASP A 21 2.64 4.61 15.06
N TYR A 22 2.60 5.36 16.16
CA TYR A 22 1.36 5.75 16.82
C TYR A 22 1.33 7.24 17.12
N VAL A 23 0.11 7.76 17.25
CA VAL A 23 -0.16 9.13 17.71
C VAL A 23 -0.99 9.08 18.99
N THR A 24 -0.71 9.99 19.91
CA THR A 24 -1.41 10.08 21.20
C THR A 24 -2.43 11.22 21.15
N CYS A 25 -3.68 10.93 21.51
CA CYS A 25 -4.71 11.97 21.59
C CYS A 25 -4.48 12.85 22.82
N ILE A 26 -4.33 14.17 22.64
CA ILE A 26 -4.09 15.12 23.74
C ILE A 26 -5.23 15.20 24.78
N THR A 27 -6.45 14.77 24.41
CA THR A 27 -7.63 14.87 25.28
C THR A 27 -7.85 13.63 26.12
N CYS A 28 -7.58 12.42 25.58
CA CYS A 28 -7.85 11.17 26.28
C CYS A 28 -6.60 10.32 26.56
N ASN A 29 -5.42 10.75 26.12
CA ASN A 29 -4.14 10.06 26.28
C ASN A 29 -4.12 8.61 25.79
N LYS A 30 -5.04 8.23 24.90
CA LYS A 30 -5.01 6.92 24.22
C LYS A 30 -4.12 6.99 22.98
N ASN A 31 -3.49 5.86 22.68
CA ASN A 31 -2.64 5.70 21.49
C ASN A 31 -3.44 5.11 20.33
N PHE A 32 -3.13 5.58 19.13
CA PHE A 32 -3.79 5.18 17.89
C PHE A 32 -2.71 4.90 16.84
N HIS A 33 -2.79 3.76 16.16
CA HIS A 33 -1.88 3.45 15.07
C HIS A 33 -2.01 4.51 13.96
N SER A 34 -0.90 5.01 13.43
CA SER A 34 -0.90 5.98 12.32
C SER A 34 -1.72 5.47 11.12
N ALA A 35 -1.70 4.15 10.86
CA ALA A 35 -2.50 3.50 9.83
C ALA A 35 -4.02 3.53 10.10
N CYS A 36 -4.44 3.58 11.38
CA CYS A 36 -5.85 3.67 11.76
C CYS A 36 -6.39 5.11 11.73
N VAL A 37 -5.53 6.12 11.59
CA VAL A 37 -5.89 7.55 11.64
C VAL A 37 -6.08 8.14 10.23
N VAL A 38 -5.92 7.33 9.17
CA VAL A 38 -6.01 7.74 7.76
C VAL A 38 -7.44 8.16 7.39
N SER A 39 -7.73 9.47 7.40
CA SER A 39 -8.84 10.07 6.60
C SER A 39 -8.93 11.61 6.59
N THR A 40 -7.97 12.37 7.14
CA THR A 40 -7.96 13.84 6.96
C THR A 40 -6.63 14.27 6.36
N SER A 41 -6.69 14.93 5.21
CA SER A 41 -5.68 15.14 4.17
C SER A 41 -4.43 15.97 4.53
N SER A 42 -4.01 15.98 5.78
CA SER A 42 -2.76 16.60 6.22
C SER A 42 -2.24 15.81 7.41
N THR A 43 -1.04 15.22 7.30
CA THR A 43 -0.33 14.60 8.43
C THR A 43 -0.20 15.62 9.55
N PRO A 44 -0.98 15.52 10.64
CA PRO A 44 -0.91 16.48 11.73
C PRO A 44 0.43 16.28 12.45
N SER A 45 1.04 17.37 12.94
CA SER A 45 2.18 17.27 13.83
C SER A 45 1.80 16.39 15.04
N PRO A 46 2.69 15.48 15.50
CA PRO A 46 2.37 14.53 16.57
C PRO A 46 1.91 15.18 17.88
N SER A 47 2.22 16.47 18.09
CA SER A 47 1.96 17.21 19.31
C SER A 47 0.50 17.64 19.52
N ASP A 48 -0.31 17.77 18.47
CA ASP A 48 -1.60 18.48 18.53
C ASP A 48 -2.80 17.64 18.06
N TRP A 49 -2.63 16.32 17.97
CA TRP A 49 -3.67 15.46 17.43
C TRP A 49 -4.78 15.14 18.44
N ILE A 50 -6.04 15.26 18.01
CA ILE A 50 -7.26 14.94 18.77
C ILE A 50 -8.03 13.84 18.04
N CYS A 51 -8.38 12.76 18.74
CA CYS A 51 -9.09 11.65 18.12
C CYS A 51 -10.55 12.02 17.73
N PRO A 52 -11.16 11.33 16.75
CA PRO A 52 -12.52 11.62 16.28
C PRO A 52 -13.59 11.57 17.38
N LEU A 53 -13.39 10.74 18.42
CA LEU A 53 -14.30 10.65 19.56
C LEU A 53 -14.22 11.89 20.45
N CYS A 54 -13.01 12.44 20.65
CA CYS A 54 -12.79 13.67 21.41
C CYS A 54 -13.17 14.92 20.60
N SER A 55 -12.95 14.91 19.29
CA SER A 55 -13.32 16.03 18.40
C SER A 55 -14.83 16.25 18.28
N ARG A 56 -15.64 15.19 18.49
CA ARG A 56 -17.10 15.27 18.39
C ARG A 56 -17.80 15.73 19.67
N LYS A 57 -17.10 15.84 20.81
CA LYS A 57 -17.71 16.37 22.02
C LYS A 57 -18.00 17.87 21.79
N PRO A 58 -19.28 18.30 21.78
CA PRO A 58 -19.59 19.71 21.80
C PRO A 58 -18.89 20.30 23.02
N ARG A 59 -18.21 21.44 22.87
CA ARG A 59 -17.67 22.17 24.02
C ARG A 59 -18.82 22.56 24.93
N GLU A 60 -19.11 21.73 25.92
CA GLU A 60 -19.97 22.06 27.05
C GLU A 60 -19.26 23.13 27.87
N GLY A 61 -19.47 24.39 27.50
CA GLY A 61 -18.84 25.50 28.20
C GLY A 61 -18.48 26.65 27.29
N ASN A 62 -19.48 27.25 26.66
CA ASN A 62 -19.43 28.69 26.52
C ASN A 62 -20.75 29.24 27.06
N SER A 63 -20.70 29.78 28.28
CA SER A 63 -21.79 30.51 28.90
C SER A 63 -22.00 31.80 28.11
N ASP A 64 -22.70 31.71 27.00
CA ASP A 64 -23.14 32.87 26.25
C ASP A 64 -24.24 33.55 27.05
N LYS A 65 -23.84 34.53 27.86
CA LYS A 65 -24.72 35.45 28.59
C LYS A 65 -25.32 36.46 27.60
N THR A 66 -25.95 36.00 26.53
CA THR A 66 -26.74 36.86 25.66
C THR A 66 -28.14 36.99 26.25
N PRO A 67 -28.59 38.18 26.69
CA PRO A 67 -29.92 38.36 27.26
C PRO A 67 -30.94 38.19 26.14
N MET A 68 -31.87 37.23 26.30
CA MET A 68 -33.01 37.06 25.42
C MET A 68 -33.81 38.36 25.36
N ARG A 69 -33.75 39.04 24.22
CA ARG A 69 -34.57 40.22 23.93
C ARG A 69 -35.97 39.75 23.59
N SER A 70 -36.81 39.64 24.61
CA SER A 70 -38.27 39.59 24.45
C SER A 70 -38.75 40.84 23.72
N LYS A 71 -39.32 40.67 22.52
CA LYS A 71 -40.08 41.69 21.80
C LYS A 71 -41.14 41.02 20.94
N GLU A 72 -42.35 41.52 20.80
CA GLU A 72 -43.17 42.42 21.60
C GLU A 72 -44.53 42.28 20.91
N LYS A 73 -45.55 41.97 21.69
CA LYS A 73 -46.95 41.91 21.25
C LYS A 73 -47.36 43.34 20.91
N LEU A 74 -47.36 43.72 19.63
CA LEU A 74 -47.94 44.99 19.19
C LEU A 74 -49.31 44.73 18.56
N THR A 75 -50.31 44.76 19.43
CA THR A 75 -51.69 45.10 19.11
C THR A 75 -51.72 46.51 18.50
N SER A 76 -51.83 46.60 17.17
CA SER A 76 -52.11 47.85 16.48
C SER A 76 -53.61 48.15 16.52
N MET A 77 -53.95 49.12 17.35
CA MET A 77 -55.26 49.75 17.46
C MET A 77 -55.43 50.84 16.40
N ARG A 78 -56.64 50.88 15.80
CA ARG A 78 -57.32 52.04 15.19
C ARG A 78 -56.86 52.48 13.79
N THR A 79 -57.82 52.50 12.86
CA THR A 79 -58.50 53.76 12.49
C THR A 79 -59.79 53.49 11.72
N LEU A 80 -60.92 53.91 12.30
CA LEU A 80 -62.17 54.17 11.57
C LEU A 80 -61.94 55.36 10.63
N LYS A 81 -62.10 55.18 9.32
CA LYS A 81 -62.25 56.27 8.36
C LYS A 81 -63.54 56.07 7.55
N ARG A 82 -64.49 56.95 7.87
CA ARG A 82 -65.57 57.57 7.08
C ARG A 82 -66.15 56.78 5.90
N ALA A 83 -67.46 56.52 5.99
CA ALA A 83 -68.31 56.23 4.86
C ALA A 83 -68.39 57.46 3.92
N ALA A 84 -67.96 57.29 2.67
CA ALA A 84 -68.29 58.22 1.59
C ALA A 84 -69.67 57.85 1.05
N LEU A 85 -70.63 58.75 1.25
CA LEU A 85 -71.94 58.73 0.61
C LEU A 85 -71.79 59.35 -0.79
N GLN A 86 -72.42 58.73 -1.77
CA GLN A 86 -72.65 59.18 -3.15
C GLN A 86 -71.50 58.94 -4.15
N SER A 87 -71.57 57.78 -4.80
CA SER A 87 -71.01 57.55 -6.13
C SER A 87 -72.15 57.22 -7.12
N PRO A 88 -72.00 57.55 -8.41
CA PRO A 88 -73.08 57.53 -9.40
C PRO A 88 -73.51 56.10 -9.73
N ASN A 89 -74.83 55.94 -9.94
CA ASN A 89 -75.46 54.73 -10.47
C ASN A 89 -75.00 54.57 -11.93
N MET A 90 -74.15 53.57 -12.19
CA MET A 90 -73.76 53.17 -13.55
C MET A 90 -74.59 51.96 -13.95
N ASP A 91 -75.30 52.11 -15.06
CA ASP A 91 -76.21 51.13 -15.63
C ASP A 91 -75.48 49.82 -16.01
N ALA A 92 -76.04 48.70 -15.54
CA ALA A 92 -76.08 47.36 -16.13
C ALA A 92 -74.95 46.90 -17.09
N GLU A 93 -73.68 47.20 -16.81
CA GLU A 93 -72.56 46.42 -17.31
C GLU A 93 -72.38 45.18 -16.42
N ALA A 94 -72.17 44.02 -17.07
CA ALA A 94 -72.11 42.70 -16.45
C ALA A 94 -71.32 42.73 -15.13
N VAL A 95 -72.05 42.63 -14.02
CA VAL A 95 -71.49 42.64 -12.67
C VAL A 95 -70.66 41.38 -12.53
N LEU A 96 -69.34 41.53 -12.68
CA LEU A 96 -68.35 40.52 -12.33
C LEU A 96 -68.67 40.00 -10.93
N THR A 97 -69.10 38.75 -10.85
CA THR A 97 -69.46 38.17 -9.56
C THR A 97 -68.18 37.82 -8.81
N ARG A 98 -68.26 37.80 -7.48
CA ARG A 98 -67.14 37.40 -6.63
C ARG A 98 -66.64 35.99 -6.96
N ASP A 99 -67.53 35.12 -7.43
CA ASP A 99 -67.21 33.75 -7.80
C ASP A 99 -66.41 33.69 -9.11
N ASP A 100 -66.72 34.55 -10.09
CA ASP A 100 -65.91 34.67 -11.33
C ASP A 100 -64.45 35.03 -11.02
N VAL A 101 -64.24 35.94 -10.06
CA VAL A 101 -62.88 36.31 -9.62
C VAL A 101 -62.19 35.14 -8.90
N ARG A 102 -62.93 34.37 -8.11
CA ARG A 102 -62.41 33.21 -7.39
C ARG A 102 -61.96 32.12 -8.35
N ASP A 103 -62.77 31.83 -9.36
CA ASP A 103 -62.50 30.80 -10.35
C ASP A 103 -61.27 31.16 -11.19
N VAL A 104 -61.16 32.43 -11.62
CA VAL A 104 -59.96 32.92 -12.34
C VAL A 104 -58.70 32.80 -11.47
N VAL A 105 -58.76 33.20 -10.21
CA VAL A 105 -57.60 33.09 -9.31
C VAL A 105 -57.24 31.63 -9.05
N GLN A 106 -58.23 30.75 -8.89
CA GLN A 106 -58.00 29.34 -8.65
C GLN A 106 -57.43 28.63 -9.89
N ASP A 107 -57.86 29.00 -11.10
CA ASP A 107 -57.32 28.50 -12.36
C ASP A 107 -55.86 28.94 -12.55
N ILE A 108 -55.56 30.23 -12.36
CA ILE A 108 -54.20 30.77 -12.45
C ILE A 108 -53.28 30.07 -11.46
N PHE A 109 -53.73 29.90 -10.21
CA PHE A 109 -52.94 29.25 -9.17
C PHE A 109 -52.69 27.76 -9.48
N SER A 110 -53.71 27.04 -9.95
CA SER A 110 -53.60 25.62 -10.33
C SER A 110 -52.61 25.44 -11.49
N LYS A 111 -52.72 26.30 -12.50
CA LYS A 111 -51.82 26.30 -13.66
C LYS A 111 -50.37 26.64 -13.29
N GLU A 112 -50.17 27.59 -12.39
CA GLU A 112 -48.82 27.97 -11.94
C GLU A 112 -48.18 26.86 -11.07
N MET A 113 -48.97 26.21 -10.22
CA MET A 113 -48.51 25.04 -9.47
C MET A 113 -48.13 23.88 -10.40
N GLU A 114 -48.94 23.58 -11.41
CA GLU A 114 -48.64 22.54 -12.40
C GLU A 114 -47.33 22.84 -13.14
N ASN A 115 -47.16 24.09 -13.59
CA ASN A 115 -45.92 24.56 -14.21
C ASN A 115 -44.71 24.44 -13.27
N MET A 116 -44.89 24.75 -11.98
CA MET A 116 -43.84 24.62 -10.97
C MET A 116 -43.45 23.16 -10.76
N PHE A 117 -44.40 22.24 -10.72
CA PHE A 117 -44.11 20.80 -10.59
C PHE A 117 -43.39 20.24 -11.80
N ILE A 118 -43.77 20.65 -13.02
CA ILE A 118 -43.08 20.26 -14.25
C ILE A 118 -41.61 20.70 -14.18
N ARG A 119 -41.36 21.99 -13.91
CA ARG A 119 -39.99 22.53 -13.78
C ARG A 119 -39.19 21.87 -12.67
N PHE A 120 -39.84 21.56 -11.55
CA PHE A 120 -39.20 20.88 -10.44
C PHE A 120 -38.82 19.44 -10.80
N GLY A 121 -39.72 18.71 -11.47
CA GLY A 121 -39.48 17.37 -11.98
C GLY A 121 -38.31 17.33 -12.97
N GLU A 122 -38.31 18.24 -13.94
CA GLU A 122 -37.21 18.40 -14.92
C GLU A 122 -35.87 18.70 -14.23
N LYS A 123 -35.87 19.58 -13.22
CA LYS A 123 -34.67 19.93 -12.47
C LYS A 123 -34.14 18.76 -11.64
N ILE A 124 -35.01 17.99 -10.99
CA ILE A 124 -34.62 16.78 -10.28
C ILE A 124 -34.04 15.76 -11.26
N GLN A 125 -34.76 15.48 -12.35
CA GLN A 125 -34.32 14.51 -13.35
C GLN A 125 -32.93 14.89 -13.90
N THR A 126 -32.74 16.16 -14.27
CA THR A 126 -31.45 16.66 -14.77
C THR A 126 -30.35 16.52 -13.72
N THR A 127 -30.62 16.86 -12.46
CA THR A 127 -29.63 16.78 -11.37
C THR A 127 -29.27 15.33 -11.07
N VAL A 128 -30.25 14.44 -11.01
CA VAL A 128 -30.05 13.01 -10.74
C VAL A 128 -29.30 12.35 -11.89
N THR A 129 -29.71 12.57 -13.14
CA THR A 129 -29.01 12.03 -14.31
C THR A 129 -27.58 12.56 -14.40
N ALA A 130 -27.37 13.85 -14.15
CA ALA A 130 -26.04 14.45 -14.13
C ALA A 130 -25.14 13.87 -13.03
N ALA A 131 -25.69 13.57 -11.85
CA ALA A 131 -24.96 12.96 -10.74
C ALA A 131 -24.69 11.47 -10.95
N LEU A 132 -25.61 10.73 -11.60
CA LEU A 132 -25.47 9.29 -11.83
C LEU A 132 -24.61 8.94 -13.04
N ALA A 133 -24.52 9.82 -14.04
CA ALA A 133 -23.69 9.62 -15.23
C ALA A 133 -22.20 9.33 -14.91
N PRO A 134 -21.50 10.12 -14.07
CA PRO A 134 -20.10 9.82 -13.72
C PRO A 134 -19.97 8.52 -12.94
N ILE A 135 -20.88 8.22 -12.01
CA ILE A 135 -20.87 6.95 -11.25
C ILE A 135 -21.02 5.75 -12.20
N THR A 136 -21.90 5.85 -13.20
CA THR A 136 -22.08 4.79 -14.20
C THR A 136 -20.81 4.58 -15.01
N LYS A 137 -20.12 5.67 -15.38
CA LYS A 137 -18.83 5.61 -16.07
C LYS A 137 -17.75 4.97 -15.20
N ASP A 138 -17.63 5.37 -13.93
CA ASP A 138 -16.63 4.81 -13.01
C ASP A 138 -16.84 3.30 -12.82
N ILE A 139 -18.11 2.84 -12.76
CA ILE A 139 -18.44 1.41 -12.70
C ILE A 139 -17.99 0.69 -13.97
N GLN A 140 -18.19 1.27 -15.15
CA GLN A 140 -17.74 0.69 -16.42
C GLN A 140 -16.21 0.62 -16.49
N ASP A 141 -15.51 1.68 -16.08
CA ASP A 141 -14.05 1.73 -16.06
C ASP A 141 -13.48 0.68 -15.08
N LEU A 142 -14.11 0.50 -13.91
CA LEU A 142 -13.76 -0.55 -12.96
C LEU A 142 -13.99 -1.96 -13.53
N GLN A 143 -15.09 -2.18 -14.26
CA GLN A 143 -15.34 -3.46 -14.93
C GLN A 143 -14.25 -3.77 -15.97
N GLN A 144 -13.85 -2.79 -16.77
CA GLN A 144 -12.77 -2.97 -17.75
C GLN A 144 -11.43 -3.26 -17.06
N SER A 145 -11.13 -2.54 -15.96
CA SER A 145 -9.93 -2.82 -15.17
C SER A 145 -9.93 -4.23 -14.58
N MET A 146 -11.08 -4.72 -14.12
CA MET A 146 -11.20 -6.06 -13.54
C MET A 146 -10.99 -7.15 -14.60
N ILE A 147 -11.54 -6.97 -15.81
CA ILE A 147 -11.31 -7.88 -16.93
C ILE A 147 -9.82 -7.95 -17.27
N HIS A 148 -9.16 -6.78 -17.40
CA HIS A 148 -7.73 -6.74 -17.70
C HIS A 148 -6.87 -7.41 -16.62
N VAL A 149 -7.16 -7.17 -15.33
CA VAL A 149 -6.45 -7.83 -14.22
C VAL A 149 -6.68 -9.34 -14.25
N SER A 150 -7.88 -9.80 -14.59
CA SER A 150 -8.18 -11.22 -14.73
C SER A 150 -7.36 -11.87 -15.86
N GLU A 151 -7.24 -11.21 -17.01
CA GLU A 151 -6.43 -11.70 -18.13
C GLU A 151 -4.95 -11.79 -17.75
N GLN A 152 -4.40 -10.75 -17.12
CA GLN A 152 -3.02 -10.76 -16.62
C GLN A 152 -2.77 -11.86 -15.59
N TYR A 153 -3.76 -12.16 -14.74
CA TYR A 153 -3.65 -13.22 -13.75
C TYR A 153 -3.61 -14.62 -14.39
N GLU A 154 -4.43 -14.86 -15.42
CA GLU A 154 -4.38 -16.12 -16.18
C GLU A 154 -3.04 -16.30 -16.90
N ASP A 155 -2.49 -15.24 -17.51
CA ASP A 155 -1.16 -15.28 -18.12
C ASP A 155 -0.06 -15.67 -17.13
N VAL A 156 -0.14 -15.12 -15.90
CA VAL A 156 0.79 -15.48 -14.82
C VAL A 156 0.64 -16.94 -14.40
N ILE A 157 -0.59 -17.47 -14.31
CA ILE A 157 -0.83 -18.89 -14.01
C ILE A 157 -0.20 -19.78 -15.07
N ILE A 158 -0.41 -19.47 -16.35
CA ILE A 158 0.15 -20.24 -17.48
C ILE A 158 1.68 -20.20 -17.43
N SER A 159 2.27 -19.01 -17.26
CA SER A 159 3.72 -18.84 -17.16
C SER A 159 4.31 -19.62 -15.97
N HIS A 160 3.65 -19.58 -14.82
CA HIS A 160 4.07 -20.32 -13.64
C HIS A 160 4.01 -21.84 -13.86
N ALA A 161 2.97 -22.35 -14.53
CA ALA A 161 2.85 -23.76 -14.87
C ALA A 161 3.99 -24.22 -15.80
N GLN A 162 4.29 -23.44 -16.84
CA GLN A 162 5.40 -23.70 -17.76
C GLN A 162 6.75 -23.68 -17.06
N MET A 163 6.99 -22.68 -16.19
CA MET A 163 8.23 -22.59 -15.42
C MET A 163 8.38 -23.76 -14.46
N THR A 164 7.29 -24.21 -13.83
CA THR A 164 7.28 -25.38 -12.95
C THR A 164 7.64 -26.66 -13.71
N GLU A 165 7.12 -26.83 -14.93
CA GLU A 165 7.47 -27.95 -15.79
C GLU A 165 8.94 -27.93 -16.22
N ALA A 166 9.44 -26.75 -16.64
CA ALA A 166 10.84 -26.57 -16.98
C ALA A 166 11.79 -26.93 -15.81
N ILE A 167 11.44 -26.50 -14.58
CA ILE A 167 12.21 -26.86 -13.38
C ILE A 167 12.23 -28.38 -13.16
N LYS A 168 11.09 -29.07 -13.33
CA LYS A 168 11.03 -30.53 -13.20
C LYS A 168 11.88 -31.26 -14.24
N ASN A 169 11.87 -30.76 -15.48
CA ASN A 169 12.69 -31.32 -16.55
C ASN A 169 14.19 -31.17 -16.23
N ILE A 170 14.61 -29.97 -15.82
CA ILE A 170 16.00 -29.70 -15.41
C ILE A 170 16.40 -30.55 -14.19
N GLN A 171 15.50 -30.78 -13.24
CA GLN A 171 15.76 -31.65 -12.09
C GLN A 171 15.99 -33.10 -12.52
N THR A 172 15.15 -33.62 -13.43
CA THR A 172 15.29 -34.97 -13.98
C THR A 172 16.61 -35.12 -14.74
N GLU A 173 16.96 -34.18 -15.61
CA GLU A 173 18.22 -34.20 -16.36
C GLU A 173 19.44 -34.16 -15.41
N ASN A 174 19.39 -33.32 -14.36
CA ASN A 174 20.44 -33.29 -13.35
C ASN A 174 20.57 -34.61 -12.58
N THR A 175 19.46 -35.30 -12.29
CA THR A 175 19.53 -36.62 -11.64
C THR A 175 20.14 -37.66 -12.57
N ASP A 176 19.81 -37.62 -13.86
CA ASP A 176 20.33 -38.55 -14.86
C ASP A 176 21.84 -38.34 -15.06
N LEU A 177 22.28 -37.09 -15.26
CA LEU A 177 23.71 -36.75 -15.39
C LEU A 177 24.54 -37.12 -14.16
N ARG A 178 23.97 -37.00 -12.95
CA ARG A 178 24.64 -37.45 -11.72
C ARG A 178 24.80 -38.96 -11.70
N SER A 179 23.79 -39.71 -12.12
CA SER A 179 23.85 -41.17 -12.19
C SER A 179 24.88 -41.66 -13.23
N GLU A 180 24.96 -41.01 -14.39
CA GLU A 180 25.94 -41.32 -15.43
C GLU A 180 27.37 -41.02 -14.97
N ASN A 181 27.58 -39.85 -14.33
CA ASN A 181 28.87 -39.52 -13.74
C ASN A 181 29.32 -40.53 -12.68
N GLN A 182 28.40 -41.00 -11.82
CA GLN A 182 28.70 -42.05 -10.84
C GLN A 182 29.06 -43.38 -11.52
N ASN A 183 28.38 -43.75 -12.61
CA ASN A 183 28.68 -44.94 -13.40
C ASN A 183 30.08 -44.85 -14.04
N LEU A 184 30.37 -43.74 -14.73
CA LEU A 184 31.67 -43.49 -15.35
C LEU A 184 32.80 -43.48 -14.32
N SER A 185 32.59 -42.84 -13.17
CA SER A 185 33.56 -42.84 -12.07
C SER A 185 33.84 -44.25 -11.56
N SER A 186 32.81 -45.10 -11.45
CA SER A 186 32.98 -46.50 -11.03
C SER A 186 33.73 -47.33 -12.07
N ARG A 187 33.44 -47.14 -13.36
CA ARG A 187 34.17 -47.78 -14.47
C ARG A 187 35.64 -47.37 -14.52
N LEU A 188 35.92 -46.09 -14.26
CA LEU A 188 37.28 -45.57 -14.20
C LEU A 188 38.08 -46.24 -13.08
N ILE A 189 37.51 -46.31 -11.87
CA ILE A 189 38.13 -47.01 -10.72
C ILE A 189 38.41 -48.48 -11.06
N HIS A 190 37.47 -49.17 -11.72
CA HIS A 190 37.65 -50.56 -12.13
C HIS A 190 38.80 -50.72 -13.15
N LEU A 191 38.88 -49.84 -14.15
CA LEU A 191 39.96 -49.85 -15.14
C LEU A 191 41.32 -49.55 -14.50
N GLU A 192 41.38 -48.62 -13.56
CA GLU A 192 42.60 -48.35 -12.80
C GLU A 192 43.05 -49.59 -12.02
N GLN A 193 42.15 -50.23 -11.27
CA GLN A 193 42.44 -51.46 -10.53
C GLN A 193 42.94 -52.59 -11.45
N ASN A 194 42.30 -52.77 -12.62
CA ASN A 194 42.72 -53.75 -13.61
C ASN A 194 44.12 -53.45 -14.18
N ALA A 195 44.42 -52.18 -14.46
CA ALA A 195 45.74 -51.75 -14.95
C ALA A 195 46.86 -51.98 -13.93
N TYR A 196 46.56 -51.89 -12.63
CA TYR A 196 47.51 -52.24 -11.56
C TYR A 196 47.70 -53.76 -11.41
N GLY A 197 46.63 -54.55 -11.57
CA GLY A 197 46.69 -56.01 -11.46
C GLY A 197 47.57 -56.68 -12.52
N HIS A 198 47.66 -56.10 -13.73
CA HIS A 198 48.43 -56.68 -14.84
C HIS A 198 49.91 -56.25 -14.91
N ASN A 199 50.35 -55.25 -14.13
CA ASN A 199 51.72 -54.68 -14.19
C ASN A 199 52.59 -55.00 -12.95
N VAL A 200 52.32 -56.10 -12.25
CA VAL A 200 52.99 -56.47 -10.98
C VAL A 200 54.52 -56.55 -11.08
N ASP A 201 55.08 -56.74 -12.28
CA ASP A 201 56.54 -56.93 -12.46
C ASP A 201 57.32 -55.72 -12.99
N THR A 202 56.72 -54.52 -13.08
CA THR A 202 57.48 -53.30 -13.45
C THR A 202 57.73 -52.42 -12.23
N PRO A 203 58.94 -52.41 -11.64
CA PRO A 203 59.23 -51.63 -10.43
C PRO A 203 59.16 -50.12 -10.72
N ARG A 204 58.04 -49.50 -10.33
CA ARG A 204 57.76 -48.05 -10.36
C ARG A 204 58.50 -47.34 -9.21
N MET A 205 59.80 -47.16 -9.33
CA MET A 205 60.64 -46.52 -8.29
C MET A 205 60.79 -44.99 -8.41
N SER A 206 60.19 -44.31 -9.39
CA SER A 206 60.38 -42.85 -9.58
C SER A 206 59.12 -41.97 -9.53
N GLU A 207 57.90 -42.51 -9.41
CA GLU A 207 56.66 -41.70 -9.53
C GLU A 207 56.00 -41.30 -8.19
N ILE A 208 56.50 -41.77 -7.03
CA ILE A 208 55.89 -41.48 -5.73
C ILE A 208 56.03 -40.00 -5.34
N GLN A 209 57.03 -39.29 -5.87
CA GLN A 209 57.30 -37.89 -5.51
C GLN A 209 56.34 -36.88 -6.17
N ASN A 210 55.59 -37.27 -7.22
CA ASN A 210 54.64 -36.38 -7.92
C ASN A 210 53.17 -36.59 -7.47
N ARG A 211 52.88 -37.61 -6.65
CA ARG A 211 51.52 -37.89 -6.14
C ARG A 211 51.09 -37.03 -4.95
N ASN A 212 52.04 -36.38 -4.28
CA ASN A 212 51.70 -35.50 -3.16
C ASN A 212 51.18 -34.14 -3.66
N SER A 213 51.72 -33.63 -4.77
CA SER A 213 51.30 -32.36 -5.39
C SER A 213 49.85 -32.39 -5.92
N THR A 214 49.38 -33.54 -6.42
CA THR A 214 48.00 -33.67 -6.94
C THR A 214 46.97 -33.81 -5.83
N LYS A 215 47.33 -34.39 -4.68
CA LYS A 215 46.42 -34.49 -3.52
C LYS A 215 46.19 -33.13 -2.86
N GLU A 216 47.22 -32.29 -2.76
CA GLU A 216 47.07 -30.92 -2.23
C GLU A 216 46.20 -30.04 -3.13
N SER A 217 46.40 -30.13 -4.45
CA SER A 217 45.58 -29.38 -5.42
C SER A 217 44.10 -29.80 -5.37
N SER A 218 43.82 -31.10 -5.23
CA SER A 218 42.46 -31.63 -5.08
C SER A 218 41.77 -31.13 -3.81
N GLN A 219 42.49 -31.07 -2.69
CA GLN A 219 41.95 -30.56 -1.43
C GLN A 219 41.71 -29.05 -1.46
N GLN A 220 42.55 -28.29 -2.16
CA GLN A 220 42.40 -26.86 -2.29
C GLN A 220 41.22 -26.48 -3.19
N ILE A 221 40.99 -27.24 -4.26
CA ILE A 221 39.79 -27.11 -5.11
C ILE A 221 38.53 -27.44 -4.31
N GLY A 222 38.55 -28.51 -3.49
CA GLY A 222 37.43 -28.88 -2.61
C GLY A 222 37.03 -27.76 -1.66
N LYS A 223 38.00 -27.15 -0.97
CA LYS A 223 37.75 -26.00 -0.08
C LYS A 223 37.15 -24.80 -0.82
N THR A 224 37.69 -24.46 -1.99
CA THR A 224 37.21 -23.32 -2.79
C THR A 224 35.76 -23.53 -3.24
N ILE A 225 35.39 -24.77 -3.58
CA ILE A 225 34.00 -25.11 -3.96
C ILE A 225 33.06 -25.03 -2.75
N ASP A 226 33.46 -25.56 -1.60
CA ASP A 226 32.65 -25.50 -0.37
C ASP A 226 32.42 -24.06 0.10
N ASP A 227 33.43 -23.20 0.02
CA ASP A 227 33.32 -21.78 0.34
C ASP A 227 32.33 -21.07 -0.60
N ALA A 228 32.42 -21.33 -1.91
CA ALA A 228 31.49 -20.78 -2.89
C ALA A 228 30.05 -21.27 -2.67
N VAL A 229 29.85 -22.56 -2.37
CA VAL A 229 28.53 -23.14 -2.09
C VAL A 229 27.93 -22.57 -0.80
N ASN A 230 28.74 -22.40 0.24
CA ASN A 230 28.30 -21.78 1.49
C ASN A 230 27.92 -20.33 1.30
N GLU A 231 28.68 -19.58 0.49
CA GLU A 231 28.35 -18.20 0.14
C GLU A 231 27.03 -18.11 -0.66
N ILE A 232 26.80 -19.00 -1.63
CA ILE A 232 25.54 -19.07 -2.39
C ILE A 232 24.35 -19.39 -1.47
N LYS A 233 24.48 -20.40 -0.60
CA LYS A 233 23.43 -20.75 0.37
C LYS A 233 23.12 -19.58 1.31
N TYR A 234 24.15 -18.88 1.74
CA TYR A 234 24.02 -17.72 2.60
C TYR A 234 23.32 -16.56 1.89
N ARG A 235 23.69 -16.25 0.64
CA ARG A 235 23.01 -15.25 -0.21
C ARG A 235 21.55 -15.61 -0.48
N SER A 236 21.23 -16.90 -0.65
CA SER A 236 19.86 -17.40 -0.85
C SER A 236 18.97 -17.30 0.40
N ARG A 237 19.55 -17.21 1.60
CA ARG A 237 18.80 -17.04 2.87
C ARG A 237 18.58 -15.57 3.25
N ARG A 238 19.25 -14.63 2.59
CA ARG A 238 18.97 -13.20 2.79
C ARG A 238 17.65 -12.89 2.08
N GLU A 239 16.62 -12.60 2.85
CA GLU A 239 15.25 -12.38 2.35
C GLU A 239 15.13 -11.18 1.40
N LYS A 240 16.14 -10.30 1.33
CA LYS A 240 16.16 -9.11 0.46
C LYS A 240 17.59 -8.80 0.01
N ASN A 241 17.87 -8.96 -1.28
CA ASN A 241 19.08 -8.42 -1.90
C ASN A 241 18.74 -7.08 -2.53
N ILE A 242 19.47 -6.02 -2.17
CA ILE A 242 19.38 -4.73 -2.84
C ILE A 242 20.48 -4.70 -3.90
N ILE A 243 20.10 -4.64 -5.18
CA ILE A 243 21.03 -4.44 -6.28
C ILE A 243 21.09 -2.95 -6.55
N ILE A 244 22.22 -2.32 -6.25
CA ILE A 244 22.46 -0.91 -6.55
C ILE A 244 23.18 -0.85 -7.90
N THR A 245 22.51 -0.38 -8.94
CA THR A 245 23.11 -0.11 -10.25
C THR A 245 23.49 1.36 -10.37
N GLY A 246 24.52 1.67 -11.17
CA GLY A 246 24.91 3.06 -11.48
C GLY A 246 25.95 3.70 -10.54
N VAL A 247 26.57 2.94 -9.63
CA VAL A 247 27.73 3.42 -8.88
C VAL A 247 28.96 3.42 -9.80
N PRO A 248 29.64 4.56 -10.01
CA PRO A 248 30.82 4.61 -10.86
C PRO A 248 31.94 3.76 -10.25
N GLU A 249 32.50 2.86 -11.07
CA GLU A 249 33.53 1.93 -10.63
C GLU A 249 34.83 2.68 -10.33
N ALA A 250 35.29 2.64 -9.06
CA ALA A 250 36.54 3.26 -8.68
C ALA A 250 37.71 2.57 -9.41
N GLN A 251 38.57 3.35 -10.07
CA GLN A 251 39.73 2.87 -10.81
C GLN A 251 40.88 2.36 -9.92
N ASN A 252 40.64 2.19 -8.61
CA ASN A 252 41.67 1.76 -7.67
C ASN A 252 42.07 0.29 -7.92
N LYS A 253 43.39 0.03 -7.95
CA LYS A 253 43.93 -1.32 -8.15
C LYS A 253 43.78 -2.21 -6.91
N ASN A 254 43.58 -1.61 -5.74
CA ASN A 254 43.47 -2.34 -4.48
C ASN A 254 42.00 -2.75 -4.23
N LEU A 255 41.78 -4.06 -4.09
CA LEU A 255 40.46 -4.64 -3.83
C LEU A 255 39.84 -4.15 -2.51
N GLY A 256 40.68 -3.85 -1.50
CA GLY A 256 40.23 -3.31 -0.21
C GLY A 256 39.63 -1.90 -0.34
N GLU A 257 40.35 -1.00 -1.02
CA GLU A 257 39.88 0.37 -1.25
C GLU A 257 38.61 0.41 -2.11
N ARG A 258 38.50 -0.50 -3.10
CA ARG A 258 37.28 -0.64 -3.91
C ARG A 258 36.08 -1.02 -3.05
N ARG A 259 36.24 -2.00 -2.16
CA ARG A 259 35.18 -2.42 -1.23
C ARG A 259 34.76 -1.31 -0.27
N GLU A 260 35.73 -0.57 0.26
CA GLU A 260 35.45 0.56 1.16
C GLU A 260 34.70 1.67 0.42
N ASN A 261 35.06 1.95 -0.84
CA ASN A 261 34.34 2.90 -1.68
C ASN A 261 32.90 2.46 -1.96
N ASP A 262 32.68 1.20 -2.32
CA ASP A 262 31.34 0.66 -2.58
C ASP A 262 30.45 0.72 -1.33
N LEU A 263 31.02 0.45 -0.15
CA LEU A 263 30.33 0.58 1.14
C LEU A 263 29.94 2.04 1.43
N ASN A 264 30.85 2.97 1.19
CA ASN A 264 30.59 4.40 1.38
C ASN A 264 29.51 4.92 0.44
N GLU A 265 29.50 4.49 -0.83
CA GLU A 265 28.44 4.86 -1.78
C GLU A 265 27.09 4.23 -1.42
N ALA A 266 27.06 2.96 -1.03
CA ALA A 266 25.84 2.32 -0.55
C ALA A 266 25.27 3.03 0.70
N ALA A 267 26.13 3.42 1.64
CA ALA A 267 25.73 4.17 2.83
C ALA A 267 25.12 5.54 2.50
N LYS A 268 25.71 6.28 1.55
CA LYS A 268 25.16 7.55 1.06
C LYS A 268 23.76 7.37 0.45
N ILE A 269 23.58 6.32 -0.35
CA ILE A 269 22.29 6.03 -0.99
C ILE A 269 21.24 5.69 0.09
N ILE A 270 21.57 4.83 1.04
CA ILE A 270 20.67 4.48 2.15
C ILE A 270 20.29 5.73 2.95
N GLN A 271 21.26 6.60 3.27
CA GLN A 271 21.03 7.84 4.00
C GLN A 271 20.14 8.81 3.22
N SER A 272 20.26 8.86 1.89
CA SER A 272 19.44 9.72 1.02
C SER A 272 17.98 9.26 0.92
N MET A 273 17.71 7.97 1.16
CA MET A 273 16.34 7.43 1.07
C MET A 273 15.46 7.85 2.24
N ASN A 274 16.01 8.48 3.30
CA ASN A 274 15.30 8.99 4.47
C ASN A 274 14.31 7.95 5.07
N ILE A 275 14.70 6.68 4.99
CA ILE A 275 13.98 5.57 5.60
C ILE A 275 14.53 5.49 7.03
N ASP A 276 13.65 5.48 8.04
CA ASP A 276 13.98 5.10 9.43
C ASP A 276 14.36 3.60 9.49
N CYS A 277 15.35 3.22 8.70
CA CYS A 277 15.85 1.87 8.59
C CYS A 277 16.85 1.68 9.72
N ARG A 278 16.51 0.79 10.66
CA ARG A 278 17.38 0.40 11.77
C ARG A 278 18.75 -0.01 11.21
N PRO A 279 19.86 0.54 11.73
CA PRO A 279 21.19 0.16 11.26
C PRO A 279 21.40 -1.36 11.45
N PRO A 280 22.16 -2.03 10.57
CA PRO A 280 22.37 -3.47 10.64
C PRO A 280 22.96 -3.85 12.00
N SER A 281 22.25 -4.71 12.74
CA SER A 281 22.60 -5.10 14.11
C SER A 281 23.80 -6.04 14.21
N THR A 282 24.29 -6.56 13.09
CA THR A 282 25.40 -7.51 13.08
C THR A 282 26.15 -7.44 11.75
N LEU A 283 27.43 -7.10 11.83
CA LEU A 283 28.34 -6.93 10.70
C LEU A 283 29.42 -7.99 10.86
N TYR A 284 29.41 -9.01 10.00
CA TYR A 284 30.40 -10.08 10.07
C TYR A 284 31.54 -9.77 9.10
N VAL A 285 32.70 -9.47 9.69
CA VAL A 285 33.98 -9.32 8.98
C VAL A 285 34.53 -10.72 8.75
N LEU A 286 34.65 -11.13 7.48
CA LEU A 286 35.45 -12.29 7.13
C LEU A 286 36.92 -11.86 7.15
N GLU A 287 37.60 -12.15 8.25
CA GLU A 287 39.06 -12.09 8.28
C GLU A 287 39.59 -13.23 7.40
N ASN A 288 40.16 -12.87 6.25
CA ASN A 288 40.87 -13.80 5.40
C ASN A 288 42.18 -14.21 6.12
N THR A 289 42.22 -15.42 6.68
CA THR A 289 43.46 -16.14 6.97
C THR A 289 43.83 -17.05 5.80
#